data_AF-A0A936XZX4-F1
#
_entry.id   AF-A0A936XZX4-F1
#
_cell.length_a   1.000
_cell.length_b   1.000
_cell.length_c   1.000
_cell.angle_alpha   90.00
_cell.angle_beta   90.00
_cell.angle_gamma   90.00
#
_symmetry.space_group_name_H-M   'P 1'
#
loop_
_entity.id
_entity.type
_entity.pdbx_description
1 polymer ?
#
loop_
_entity_poly.entity_id
_entity_poly.type
_entity_poly.pdbx_seq_one_letter_code
_entity_poly.pdbx_strand_id
1 'polypeptide(L)'
;MTITELQDTIVKIREQLNSTAADLLDSRTLSAMRKELFENFKLTSFTNSQERQEHWTNLQLLLDSLKEKQALQDKKDENFAAEAEARIAAVKVALGDDTNSRAFTKEEIETLKKQVSETGEFIRQSNWPNKERRTTAWEIFKECREVLRVKEDAFYNQLREERTKLTEQSSSLTQAVLYAIRACHPDAAAEKPADISLTIAALTNPELVNASPLQVSISNEEAKAQNPLKIKSEGLRDLRKFVIENRDGITREDKNRIFAAIDEVQEDLDKAWGVYKEELQQKKAAWEERQKERVQKHAEWEQKQKEFLEKLEDRLAKQYAFKEKLAVVYEKQNAFWERLEKRIINQQDYIQQIQVQLNELEDKYAMASDSKYREKISEWIKVKYSKIEEVERDIKDMEEKITDAKKNIEELPGRMSEVDKSIEEIQQKITEVKENLLA
;
A
#
# COMPACT_ATOMS: atom_id res chain seq x y z
N MET A 1 25.43 28.80 -109.51
CA MET A 1 24.90 29.78 -108.55
C MET A 1 25.29 31.17 -109.05
N THR A 2 24.38 32.14 -109.01
CA THR A 2 24.67 33.53 -109.42
C THR A 2 25.38 34.31 -108.31
N ILE A 3 26.09 35.39 -108.65
CA ILE A 3 26.80 36.23 -107.65
C ILE A 3 25.81 36.84 -106.65
N THR A 4 24.61 37.20 -107.11
CA THR A 4 23.51 37.72 -106.29
C THR A 4 23.02 36.68 -105.27
N GLU A 5 22.87 35.42 -105.67
CA GLU A 5 22.51 34.34 -104.73
C GLU A 5 23.56 34.14 -103.64
N LEU A 6 24.85 34.28 -103.96
CA LEU A 6 25.93 34.15 -102.98
C LEU A 6 25.94 35.33 -102.01
N GLN A 7 25.73 36.54 -102.50
CA GLN A 7 25.58 37.73 -101.66
C GLN A 7 24.38 37.60 -100.71
N ASP A 8 23.24 37.08 -101.19
CA ASP A 8 22.06 36.84 -100.34
C ASP A 8 22.36 35.82 -99.24
N THR A 9 23.09 34.73 -99.53
CA THR A 9 23.49 33.76 -98.49
C THR A 9 24.47 34.36 -97.47
N ILE A 10 25.41 35.20 -97.91
CA ILE A 10 26.36 35.92 -97.06
C ILE A 10 25.61 36.91 -96.14
N VAL A 11 24.65 37.66 -96.68
CA VAL A 11 23.82 38.61 -95.91
C VAL A 11 22.98 37.85 -94.89
N LYS A 12 22.30 36.77 -95.30
CA LYS A 12 21.49 35.94 -94.41
C LYS A 12 22.30 35.36 -93.24
N ILE A 13 23.51 34.86 -93.50
CA ILE A 13 24.36 34.31 -92.43
C ILE A 13 24.91 35.42 -91.54
N ARG A 14 25.25 36.60 -92.08
CA ARG A 14 25.62 37.77 -91.27
C ARG A 14 24.47 38.25 -90.39
N GLU A 15 23.25 38.29 -90.91
CA GLU A 15 22.05 38.64 -90.13
C GLU A 15 21.79 37.62 -89.01
N GLN A 16 21.93 36.32 -89.30
CA GLN A 16 21.82 35.27 -88.28
C GLN A 16 22.91 35.39 -87.20
N LEU A 17 24.14 35.72 -87.58
CA LEU A 17 25.25 35.95 -86.65
C LEU A 17 25.11 37.23 -85.82
N ASN A 18 24.42 38.26 -86.32
CA ASN A 18 24.23 39.53 -85.64
C ASN A 18 22.89 39.62 -84.89
N SER A 19 21.97 38.69 -85.14
CA SER A 19 20.71 38.59 -84.41
C SER A 19 20.95 38.16 -82.96
N THR A 20 20.04 38.53 -82.05
CA THR A 20 20.02 38.04 -80.65
C THR A 20 19.87 36.52 -80.55
N ALA A 21 19.49 35.84 -81.63
CA ALA A 21 19.47 34.38 -81.72
C ALA A 21 20.84 33.77 -82.04
N ALA A 22 21.88 34.57 -82.27
CA ALA A 22 23.24 34.09 -82.53
C ALA A 22 23.85 33.31 -81.35
N ASP A 23 23.40 33.58 -80.13
CA ASP A 23 23.83 32.87 -78.91
C ASP A 23 23.16 31.48 -78.76
N LEU A 24 22.19 31.15 -79.61
CA LEU A 24 21.49 29.85 -79.64
C LEU A 24 22.00 28.92 -80.73
N LEU A 25 22.98 29.35 -81.54
CA LEU A 25 23.58 28.54 -82.59
C LEU A 25 24.58 27.56 -81.98
N ASP A 26 24.30 26.27 -82.09
CA ASP A 26 25.20 25.21 -81.64
C ASP A 26 26.43 25.09 -82.56
N SER A 27 27.52 24.50 -82.07
CA SER A 27 28.75 24.31 -82.86
C SER A 27 28.51 23.56 -84.18
N ARG A 28 27.51 22.68 -84.22
CA ARG A 28 27.12 21.92 -85.41
C ARG A 28 26.46 22.80 -86.47
N THR A 29 25.56 23.70 -86.10
CA THR A 29 24.95 24.66 -87.04
C THR A 29 25.98 25.65 -87.56
N LEU A 30 26.89 26.15 -86.72
CA LEU A 30 28.01 27.00 -87.15
C LEU A 30 28.93 26.30 -88.15
N SER A 31 29.25 25.03 -87.90
CA SER A 31 30.02 24.18 -88.83
C SER A 31 29.28 23.92 -90.15
N ALA A 32 27.97 23.70 -90.09
CA ALA A 32 27.13 23.52 -91.28
C ALA A 32 27.06 24.80 -92.12
N MET A 33 26.85 25.98 -91.49
CA MET A 33 26.87 27.29 -92.16
C MET A 33 28.21 27.57 -92.83
N ARG A 34 29.32 27.19 -92.17
CA ARG A 34 30.67 27.30 -92.73
C ARG A 34 30.85 26.43 -93.98
N LYS A 35 30.36 25.18 -93.95
CA LYS A 35 30.40 24.27 -95.11
C LYS A 35 29.50 24.77 -96.25
N GLU A 36 28.30 25.23 -95.93
CA GLU A 36 27.34 25.78 -96.88
C GLU A 36 27.92 27.00 -97.61
N LEU A 37 28.51 27.95 -96.88
CA LEU A 37 29.18 29.11 -97.49
C LEU A 37 30.33 28.73 -98.41
N PHE A 38 31.14 27.75 -97.99
CA PHE A 38 32.29 27.31 -98.78
C PHE A 38 31.88 26.58 -100.07
N GLU A 39 30.84 25.74 -100.02
CA GLU A 39 30.30 25.07 -101.19
C GLU A 39 29.59 26.04 -102.14
N ASN A 40 28.80 26.99 -101.60
CA ASN A 40 28.14 28.02 -102.39
C ASN A 40 29.15 28.91 -103.14
N PHE A 41 30.26 29.28 -102.51
CA PHE A 41 31.34 30.03 -103.15
C PHE A 41 32.06 29.26 -104.26
N LYS A 42 32.19 27.92 -104.15
CA LYS A 42 32.76 27.09 -105.23
C LYS A 42 31.86 27.01 -106.46
N LEU A 43 30.54 27.05 -106.25
CA LEU A 43 29.52 26.89 -107.30
C LEU A 43 29.17 28.21 -108.02
N THR A 44 29.74 29.34 -107.60
CA THR A 44 29.58 30.64 -108.25
C THR A 44 30.60 30.88 -109.37
N SER A 45 30.10 31.30 -110.53
CA SER A 45 30.91 31.76 -111.66
C SER A 45 31.16 33.27 -111.57
N PHE A 46 32.41 33.71 -111.63
CA PHE A 46 32.80 35.12 -111.53
C PHE A 46 33.18 35.69 -112.90
N THR A 47 32.78 36.93 -113.18
CA THR A 47 33.01 37.56 -114.51
C THR A 47 34.42 38.15 -114.65
N ASN A 48 35.05 38.51 -113.53
CA ASN A 48 36.40 39.05 -113.47
C ASN A 48 37.18 38.47 -112.27
N SER A 49 38.50 38.30 -112.44
CA SER A 49 39.42 37.81 -111.39
C SER A 49 39.43 38.74 -110.16
N GLN A 50 39.32 40.06 -110.39
CA GLN A 50 39.29 41.05 -109.32
C GLN A 50 38.01 40.93 -108.46
N GLU A 51 36.86 40.73 -109.10
CA GLU A 51 35.56 40.51 -108.44
C GLU A 51 35.58 39.23 -107.58
N ARG A 52 36.18 38.15 -108.10
CA ARG A 52 36.40 36.91 -107.34
C ARG A 52 37.27 37.14 -106.10
N GLN A 53 38.31 37.96 -106.22
CA GLN A 53 39.22 38.27 -105.11
C GLN A 53 38.51 39.05 -104.00
N GLU A 54 37.72 40.06 -104.35
CA GLU A 54 36.94 40.86 -103.38
C GLU A 54 35.90 39.99 -102.65
N HIS A 55 35.16 39.16 -103.38
CA HIS A 55 34.21 38.21 -102.77
C HIS A 55 34.91 37.17 -101.89
N TRP A 56 36.10 36.71 -102.27
CA TRP A 56 36.91 35.81 -101.46
C TRP A 56 37.37 36.46 -100.15
N THR A 57 37.82 37.72 -100.17
CA THR A 57 38.22 38.43 -98.94
C THR A 57 37.04 38.61 -97.98
N ASN A 58 35.85 38.92 -98.50
CA ASN A 58 34.62 39.03 -97.70
C ASN A 58 34.16 37.69 -97.13
N LEU A 59 34.26 36.61 -97.92
CA LEU A 59 33.99 35.25 -97.47
C LEU A 59 34.98 34.83 -96.38
N GLN A 60 36.27 35.11 -96.56
CA GLN A 60 37.32 34.77 -95.61
C GLN A 60 37.10 35.43 -94.25
N LEU A 61 36.77 36.73 -94.22
CA LEU A 61 36.41 37.44 -92.99
C LEU A 61 35.20 36.80 -92.29
N LEU A 62 34.18 36.40 -93.04
CA LEU A 62 33.00 35.74 -92.49
C LEU A 62 33.32 34.33 -91.99
N LEU A 63 34.09 33.54 -92.73
CA LEU A 63 34.57 32.22 -92.32
C LEU A 63 35.42 32.29 -91.06
N ASP A 64 36.28 33.30 -90.93
CA ASP A 64 37.11 33.49 -89.74
C ASP A 64 36.26 33.95 -88.54
N SER A 65 35.26 34.80 -88.74
CA SER A 65 34.27 35.14 -87.69
C SER A 65 33.43 33.93 -87.24
N LEU A 66 33.05 33.05 -88.18
CA LEU A 66 32.34 31.79 -87.88
C LEU A 66 33.23 30.81 -87.13
N LYS A 67 34.51 30.68 -87.51
CA LYS A 67 35.48 29.86 -86.79
C LYS A 67 35.70 30.37 -85.37
N GLU A 68 35.83 31.68 -85.19
CA GLU A 68 36.01 32.28 -83.88
C GLU A 68 34.79 32.04 -82.98
N LYS A 69 33.57 32.24 -83.50
CA LYS A 69 32.33 31.91 -82.76
C LYS A 69 32.19 30.42 -82.49
N GLN A 70 32.55 29.56 -83.45
CA GLN A 70 32.54 28.11 -83.25
C GLN A 70 33.52 27.70 -82.15
N ALA A 71 34.75 28.23 -82.14
CA ALA A 71 35.74 27.97 -81.10
C ALA A 71 35.29 28.48 -79.72
N LEU A 72 34.61 29.63 -79.66
CA LEU A 72 34.00 30.13 -78.42
C LEU A 72 32.87 29.23 -77.93
N GLN A 73 32.04 28.70 -78.85
CA GLN A 73 30.97 27.78 -78.51
C GLN A 73 31.50 26.42 -78.05
N ASP A 74 32.50 25.87 -78.75
CA ASP A 74 33.19 24.63 -78.34
C ASP A 74 33.82 24.79 -76.95
N LYS A 75 34.40 25.95 -76.65
CA LYS A 75 34.94 26.25 -75.32
C LYS A 75 33.84 26.37 -74.26
N LYS A 76 32.66 26.91 -74.59
CA LYS A 76 31.50 26.95 -73.70
C LYS A 76 30.96 25.54 -73.43
N ASP A 77 30.84 24.71 -74.46
CA ASP A 77 30.36 23.32 -74.37
C ASP A 77 31.36 22.45 -73.57
N GLU A 78 32.67 22.66 -73.73
CA GLU A 78 33.72 22.03 -72.90
C GLU A 78 33.67 22.47 -71.44
N ASN A 79 33.50 23.77 -71.18
CA ASN A 79 33.34 24.29 -69.82
C ASN A 79 32.08 23.72 -69.15
N PHE A 80 30.97 23.62 -69.89
CA PHE A 80 29.73 23.00 -69.42
C PHE A 80 29.94 21.52 -69.09
N ALA A 81 30.62 20.76 -69.96
CA ALA A 81 30.92 19.35 -69.72
C ALA A 81 31.82 19.16 -68.49
N ALA A 82 32.85 19.99 -68.32
CA ALA A 82 33.71 19.97 -67.14
C ALA A 82 32.95 20.33 -65.86
N GLU A 83 32.04 21.30 -65.90
CA GLU A 83 31.18 21.65 -64.76
C GLU A 83 30.20 20.52 -64.43
N ALA A 84 29.61 19.88 -65.44
CA ALA A 84 28.72 18.75 -65.25
C ALA A 84 29.45 17.56 -64.59
N GLU A 85 30.65 17.24 -65.08
CA GLU A 85 31.50 16.19 -64.53
C GLU A 85 31.95 16.52 -63.10
N ALA A 86 32.30 17.78 -62.81
CA ALA A 86 32.64 18.22 -61.46
C ALA A 86 31.45 18.10 -60.48
N ARG A 87 30.24 18.43 -60.92
CA ARG A 87 29.01 18.26 -60.12
C ARG A 87 28.71 16.78 -59.85
N ILE A 88 28.86 15.91 -60.86
CA ILE A 88 28.72 14.45 -60.68
C ILE A 88 29.78 13.91 -59.72
N ALA A 89 31.04 14.35 -59.87
CA ALA A 89 32.13 13.94 -58.98
C ALA A 89 31.88 14.40 -57.54
N ALA A 90 31.37 15.62 -57.33
CA ALA A 90 30.99 16.12 -56.01
C ALA A 90 29.89 15.26 -55.36
N VAL A 91 28.86 14.88 -56.12
CA VAL A 91 27.81 13.95 -55.67
C VAL A 91 28.40 12.58 -55.33
N LYS A 92 29.30 12.04 -56.17
CA LYS A 92 29.95 10.75 -55.95
C LYS A 92 30.82 10.75 -54.68
N VAL A 93 31.58 11.82 -54.46
CA VAL A 93 32.39 12.00 -53.24
C VAL A 93 31.50 12.14 -52.00
N ALA A 94 30.40 12.88 -52.09
CA ALA A 94 29.47 13.06 -50.98
C ALA A 94 28.72 11.76 -50.63
N LEU A 95 28.49 10.88 -51.61
CA LEU A 95 27.97 9.54 -51.38
C LEU A 95 28.99 8.61 -50.72
N GLY A 96 30.28 8.86 -50.89
CA GLY A 96 31.38 8.02 -50.39
C GLY A 96 31.46 6.66 -51.06
N ASP A 97 32.56 5.93 -50.84
CA ASP A 97 32.73 4.58 -51.39
C ASP A 97 31.73 3.58 -50.77
N ASP A 98 31.34 2.57 -51.55
CA ASP A 98 30.44 1.48 -51.12
C ASP A 98 30.95 0.69 -49.89
N THR A 99 32.22 0.86 -49.51
CA THR A 99 32.86 0.21 -48.37
C THR A 99 32.68 0.96 -47.05
N ASN A 100 32.26 2.22 -47.07
CA ASN A 100 32.02 3.00 -45.86
C ASN A 100 30.58 2.84 -45.38
N SER A 101 30.39 1.93 -44.43
CA SER A 101 29.15 1.65 -43.68
C SER A 101 28.73 2.80 -42.75
N ARG A 102 28.92 4.06 -43.15
CA ARG A 102 28.45 5.20 -42.37
C ARG A 102 26.94 5.32 -42.55
N ALA A 103 26.20 5.24 -41.44
CA ALA A 103 24.79 5.57 -41.44
C ALA A 103 24.61 7.06 -41.76
N PHE A 104 23.83 7.36 -42.79
CA PHE A 104 23.48 8.73 -43.14
C PHE A 104 22.35 9.21 -42.23
N THR A 105 22.46 10.45 -41.77
CA THR A 105 21.35 11.13 -41.08
C THR A 105 20.27 11.54 -42.06
N LYS A 106 19.05 11.78 -41.57
CA LYS A 106 17.92 12.22 -42.40
C LYS A 106 18.24 13.50 -43.19
N GLU A 107 18.92 14.46 -42.56
CA GLU A 107 19.31 15.73 -43.16
C GLU A 107 20.37 15.54 -44.26
N GLU A 108 21.30 14.62 -44.08
CA GLU A 108 22.29 14.26 -45.11
C GLU A 108 21.63 13.60 -46.33
N ILE A 109 20.62 12.74 -46.14
CA ILE A 109 19.87 12.13 -47.26
C ILE A 109 19.08 13.20 -48.04
N GLU A 110 18.39 14.12 -47.34
CA GLU A 110 17.62 15.19 -47.98
C GLU A 110 18.51 16.15 -48.77
N THR A 111 19.67 16.52 -48.23
CA THR A 111 20.65 17.38 -48.92
C THR A 111 21.25 16.70 -50.14
N LEU A 112 21.59 15.41 -50.06
CA LEU A 112 22.07 14.62 -51.20
C LEU A 112 21.00 14.47 -52.29
N LYS A 113 19.73 14.24 -51.93
CA LYS A 113 18.62 14.18 -52.89
C LYS A 113 18.46 15.49 -53.67
N LYS A 114 18.59 16.62 -52.97
CA LYS A 114 18.56 17.95 -53.59
C LYS A 114 19.72 18.10 -54.58
N GLN A 115 20.95 17.79 -54.17
CA GLN A 115 22.14 17.87 -55.01
C GLN A 115 22.06 16.94 -56.24
N VAL A 116 21.53 15.72 -56.08
CA VAL A 116 21.30 14.79 -57.20
C VAL A 116 20.25 15.31 -58.15
N SER A 117 19.17 15.93 -57.65
CA SER A 117 18.14 16.53 -58.50
C SER A 117 18.68 17.71 -59.31
N GLU A 118 19.38 18.63 -58.66
CA GLU A 118 20.00 19.81 -59.29
C GLU A 118 21.03 19.40 -60.35
N THR A 119 21.87 18.41 -60.04
CA THR A 119 22.84 17.84 -60.98
C THR A 119 22.15 17.15 -62.15
N GLY A 120 21.06 16.43 -61.90
CA GLY A 120 20.26 15.78 -62.95
C GLY A 120 19.57 16.77 -63.89
N GLU A 121 19.08 17.90 -63.38
CA GLU A 121 18.53 19.00 -64.19
C GLU A 121 19.61 19.68 -65.04
N PHE A 122 20.79 19.90 -64.47
CA PHE A 122 21.94 20.49 -65.18
C PHE A 122 22.39 19.62 -66.35
N ILE A 123 22.57 18.30 -66.15
CA ILE A 123 23.04 17.36 -67.18
C ILE A 123 22.04 17.20 -68.34
N ARG A 124 20.75 17.44 -68.11
CA ARG A 124 19.70 17.33 -69.15
C ARG A 124 19.80 18.40 -70.23
N GLN A 125 20.53 19.50 -69.99
CA GLN A 125 20.73 20.56 -70.97
C GLN A 125 21.50 20.04 -72.21
N SER A 126 21.26 20.65 -73.37
CA SER A 126 21.73 20.16 -74.68
C SER A 126 23.16 20.56 -75.07
N ASN A 127 23.94 21.14 -74.16
CA ASN A 127 25.23 21.82 -74.46
C ASN A 127 26.45 20.87 -74.38
N TRP A 128 26.27 19.61 -74.78
CA TRP A 128 27.33 18.60 -74.68
C TRP A 128 28.21 18.58 -75.94
N PRO A 129 29.55 18.62 -75.81
CA PRO A 129 30.47 18.67 -76.95
C PRO A 129 30.44 17.39 -77.79
N ASN A 130 30.22 16.21 -77.16
CA ASN A 130 30.01 14.96 -77.87
C ASN A 130 28.99 14.05 -77.17
N LYS A 131 28.33 13.17 -77.95
CA LYS A 131 27.31 12.23 -77.48
C LYS A 131 27.87 11.19 -76.50
N GLU A 132 29.09 10.72 -76.75
CA GLU A 132 29.78 9.72 -75.91
C GLU A 132 30.03 10.25 -74.49
N ARG A 133 30.53 11.48 -74.37
CA ARG A 133 30.79 12.13 -73.08
C ARG A 133 29.51 12.32 -72.27
N ARG A 134 28.42 12.71 -72.95
CA ARG A 134 27.09 12.78 -72.34
C ARG A 134 26.62 11.42 -71.82
N THR A 135 26.79 10.35 -72.60
CA THR A 135 26.38 9.00 -72.18
C THR A 135 27.20 8.52 -70.98
N THR A 136 28.51 8.72 -70.98
CA THR A 136 29.37 8.34 -69.85
C THR A 136 29.02 9.13 -68.59
N ALA A 137 28.85 10.45 -68.68
CA ALA A 137 28.41 11.28 -67.56
C ALA A 137 27.03 10.85 -67.03
N TRP A 138 26.11 10.50 -67.93
CA TRP A 138 24.77 10.03 -67.56
C TRP A 138 24.79 8.66 -66.86
N GLU A 139 25.65 7.75 -67.30
CA GLU A 139 25.84 6.45 -66.65
C GLU A 139 26.39 6.59 -65.23
N ILE A 140 27.42 7.41 -65.04
CA ILE A 140 27.99 7.71 -63.70
C ILE A 140 26.94 8.38 -62.81
N PHE A 141 26.16 9.32 -63.34
CA PHE A 141 25.08 9.95 -62.60
C PHE A 141 23.99 8.94 -62.19
N LYS A 142 23.61 8.02 -63.09
CA LYS A 142 22.62 6.98 -62.82
C LYS A 142 23.10 6.04 -61.71
N GLU A 143 24.37 5.65 -61.74
CA GLU A 143 25.00 4.86 -60.68
C GLU A 143 24.92 5.58 -59.33
N CYS A 144 25.31 6.86 -59.27
CA CYS A 144 25.20 7.67 -58.05
C CYS A 144 23.76 7.74 -57.50
N ARG A 145 22.77 7.84 -58.40
CA ARG A 145 21.36 7.88 -58.01
C ARG A 145 20.86 6.55 -57.42
N GLU A 146 21.26 5.43 -58.00
CA GLU A 146 20.90 4.11 -57.47
C GLU A 146 21.59 3.86 -56.11
N VAL A 147 22.86 4.24 -55.95
CA VAL A 147 23.56 4.16 -54.66
C VAL A 147 22.84 4.98 -53.58
N LEU A 148 22.43 6.22 -53.90
CA LEU A 148 21.65 7.04 -52.98
C LEU A 148 20.32 6.37 -52.59
N ARG A 149 19.62 5.77 -53.56
CA ARG A 149 18.36 5.07 -53.31
C ARG A 149 18.54 3.87 -52.40
N VAL A 150 19.57 3.05 -52.62
CA VAL A 150 19.87 1.89 -51.76
C VAL A 150 20.18 2.35 -50.33
N LYS A 151 20.94 3.43 -50.17
CA LYS A 151 21.24 4.01 -48.84
C LYS A 151 20.00 4.60 -48.17
N GLU A 152 19.10 5.23 -48.92
CA GLU A 152 17.81 5.73 -48.43
C GLU A 152 16.90 4.58 -47.95
N ASP A 153 16.75 3.53 -48.77
CA ASP A 153 15.95 2.35 -48.42
C ASP A 153 16.53 1.64 -47.18
N ALA A 154 17.86 1.52 -47.07
CA ALA A 154 18.53 0.96 -45.90
C ALA A 154 18.25 1.76 -44.62
N PHE A 155 18.33 3.10 -44.67
CA PHE A 155 18.02 3.97 -43.54
C PHE A 155 16.56 3.83 -43.08
N TYR A 156 15.60 3.84 -44.00
CA TYR A 156 14.19 3.67 -43.65
C TYR A 156 13.84 2.26 -43.19
N ASN A 157 14.58 1.24 -43.64
CA ASN A 157 14.43 -0.12 -43.12
C ASN A 157 14.97 -0.23 -41.69
N GLN A 158 16.12 0.37 -41.39
CA GLN A 158 16.65 0.46 -40.02
C GLN A 158 15.66 1.18 -39.09
N LEU A 159 15.12 2.32 -39.49
CA LEU A 159 14.09 3.02 -38.71
C LEU A 159 12.83 2.18 -38.48
N ARG A 160 12.41 1.39 -39.47
CA ARG A 160 11.27 0.48 -39.33
C ARG A 160 11.58 -0.66 -38.35
N GLU A 161 12.76 -1.27 -38.45
CA GLU A 161 13.22 -2.31 -37.54
C GLU A 161 13.40 -1.80 -36.10
N GLU A 162 13.94 -0.61 -35.91
CA GLU A 162 14.03 0.03 -34.59
C GLU A 162 12.63 0.27 -34.01
N ARG A 163 11.69 0.72 -34.84
CA ARG A 163 10.30 0.93 -34.41
C ARG A 163 9.58 -0.37 -34.09
N THR A 164 9.81 -1.46 -34.83
CA THR A 164 9.26 -2.78 -34.50
C THR A 164 9.88 -3.32 -33.22
N LYS A 165 11.20 -3.21 -33.05
CA LYS A 165 11.89 -3.59 -31.80
C LYS A 165 11.35 -2.83 -30.59
N LEU A 166 11.15 -1.51 -30.70
CA LEU A 166 10.54 -0.70 -29.64
C LEU A 166 9.10 -1.13 -29.36
N THR A 167 8.33 -1.48 -30.38
CA THR A 167 6.95 -1.94 -30.20
C THR A 167 6.91 -3.30 -29.49
N GLU A 168 7.78 -4.24 -29.87
CA GLU A 168 7.92 -5.54 -29.23
C GLU A 168 8.39 -5.42 -27.78
N GLN A 169 9.44 -4.62 -27.52
CA GLN A 169 9.93 -4.31 -26.17
C GLN A 169 8.84 -3.67 -25.30
N SER A 170 8.13 -2.66 -25.83
CA SER A 170 7.00 -2.02 -25.15
C SER A 170 5.92 -3.04 -24.79
N SER A 171 5.55 -3.91 -25.74
CA SER A 171 4.51 -4.92 -25.50
C SER A 171 4.90 -5.95 -24.44
N SER A 172 6.17 -6.39 -24.43
CA SER A 172 6.70 -7.34 -23.47
C SER A 172 6.74 -6.73 -22.06
N LEU A 173 7.26 -5.50 -21.94
CA LEU A 173 7.30 -4.77 -20.68
C LEU A 173 5.88 -4.51 -20.15
N THR A 174 4.95 -4.16 -21.05
CA THR A 174 3.55 -3.93 -20.70
C THR A 174 2.88 -5.18 -20.15
N GLN A 175 3.08 -6.34 -20.76
CA GLN A 175 2.54 -7.60 -20.25
C GLN A 175 3.08 -7.93 -18.86
N ALA A 176 4.38 -7.73 -18.63
CA ALA A 176 4.99 -7.98 -17.32
C ALA A 176 4.47 -7.01 -16.25
N VAL A 177 4.33 -5.73 -16.57
CA VAL A 177 3.75 -4.72 -15.67
C VAL A 177 2.29 -5.03 -15.37
N LEU A 178 1.49 -5.40 -16.37
CA LEU A 178 0.08 -5.78 -16.16
C LEU A 178 -0.07 -7.03 -15.29
N TYR A 179 0.84 -8.00 -15.42
CA TYR A 179 0.87 -9.16 -14.52
C TYR A 179 1.15 -8.73 -13.07
N ALA A 180 2.14 -7.87 -12.84
CA ALA A 180 2.47 -7.35 -11.51
C ALA A 180 1.32 -6.49 -10.92
N ILE A 181 0.63 -5.70 -11.74
CA ILE A 181 -0.56 -4.94 -11.32
C ILE A 181 -1.67 -5.88 -10.85
N ARG A 182 -1.94 -6.97 -11.57
CA ARG A 182 -2.94 -7.98 -11.18
C ARG A 182 -2.58 -8.65 -9.86
N ALA A 183 -1.30 -8.92 -9.60
CA ALA A 183 -0.85 -9.46 -8.32
C ALA A 183 -1.10 -8.49 -7.14
N CYS A 184 -1.17 -7.18 -7.41
CA CYS A 184 -1.52 -6.16 -6.41
C CYS A 184 -3.02 -6.05 -6.13
N HIS A 185 -3.88 -6.78 -6.86
CA HIS A 185 -5.33 -6.76 -6.64
C HIS A 185 -5.69 -7.27 -5.23
N PRO A 186 -6.66 -6.66 -4.50
CA PRO A 186 -7.01 -7.05 -3.14
C PRO A 186 -7.38 -8.54 -3.04
N ASP A 187 -8.19 -9.05 -3.98
CA ASP A 187 -8.65 -10.45 -4.04
C ASP A 187 -7.64 -11.43 -4.64
N ALA A 188 -6.50 -10.96 -5.17
CA ALA A 188 -5.47 -11.87 -5.65
C ALA A 188 -5.03 -12.75 -4.48
N ALA A 189 -5.19 -14.07 -4.66
CA ALA A 189 -4.68 -15.09 -3.74
C ALA A 189 -3.22 -14.76 -3.43
N ALA A 190 -2.78 -15.00 -2.20
CA ALA A 190 -1.47 -14.61 -1.69
C ALA A 190 -0.29 -15.28 -2.45
N GLU A 191 -0.06 -14.88 -3.71
CA GLU A 191 1.28 -14.81 -4.28
C GLU A 191 2.08 -13.97 -3.30
N LYS A 192 3.23 -14.48 -2.87
CA LYS A 192 3.91 -13.92 -1.72
C LYS A 192 4.24 -12.47 -2.08
N PRO A 193 4.12 -11.50 -1.17
CA PRO A 193 4.56 -10.12 -1.43
C PRO A 193 6.02 -10.02 -1.93
N ALA A 194 6.82 -11.06 -1.66
CA ALA A 194 8.13 -11.29 -2.25
C ALA A 194 8.11 -11.40 -3.79
N ASP A 195 7.10 -12.03 -4.39
CA ASP A 195 6.99 -12.23 -5.83
C ASP A 195 6.73 -10.91 -6.58
N ILE A 196 6.00 -9.97 -5.97
CA ILE A 196 5.76 -8.62 -6.51
C ILE A 196 7.05 -7.79 -6.47
N SER A 197 7.77 -7.82 -5.35
CA SER A 197 9.05 -7.11 -5.22
C SER A 197 10.12 -7.70 -6.14
N LEU A 198 10.12 -9.03 -6.33
CA LEU A 198 11.02 -9.73 -7.24
C LEU A 198 10.69 -9.47 -8.71
N THR A 199 9.40 -9.39 -9.08
CA THR A 199 9.01 -9.01 -10.46
C THR A 199 9.38 -7.56 -10.76
N ILE A 200 9.19 -6.63 -9.82
CA ILE A 200 9.64 -5.24 -9.98
C ILE A 200 11.16 -5.17 -10.10
N ALA A 201 11.90 -5.88 -9.24
CA ALA A 201 13.37 -5.93 -9.29
C ALA A 201 13.88 -6.50 -10.62
N ALA A 202 13.26 -7.58 -11.12
CA ALA A 202 13.58 -8.19 -12.39
C ALA A 202 13.28 -7.26 -13.59
N LEU A 203 12.29 -6.38 -13.48
CA LEU A 203 11.96 -5.39 -14.50
C LEU A 203 12.94 -4.20 -14.51
N THR A 204 13.47 -3.80 -13.35
CA THR A 204 14.48 -2.72 -13.25
C THR A 204 15.90 -3.14 -13.60
N ASN A 205 16.27 -4.42 -13.48
CA ASN A 205 17.62 -4.90 -13.78
C ASN A 205 17.61 -6.31 -14.41
N PRO A 206 17.73 -6.43 -15.74
CA PRO A 206 17.80 -7.74 -16.40
C PRO A 206 19.09 -8.51 -16.09
N GLU A 207 20.17 -7.85 -15.64
CA GLU A 207 21.46 -8.51 -15.29
C GLU A 207 21.44 -9.21 -13.92
N LEU A 208 20.44 -8.97 -13.07
CA LEU A 208 20.35 -9.57 -11.73
C LEU A 208 19.63 -10.93 -11.71
N VAL A 209 19.10 -11.40 -12.85
CA VAL A 209 18.37 -12.68 -12.95
C VAL A 209 19.29 -13.90 -12.79
N ASN A 210 20.62 -13.73 -12.88
CA ASN A 210 21.59 -14.82 -12.70
C ASN A 210 22.36 -14.79 -11.36
N ALA A 211 22.02 -13.90 -10.43
CA ALA A 211 22.56 -13.96 -9.09
C ALA A 211 21.70 -14.88 -8.23
N SER A 212 22.29 -16.00 -7.79
CA SER A 212 21.76 -16.84 -6.72
C SER A 212 21.27 -16.01 -5.52
N PRO A 213 20.31 -16.54 -4.74
CA PRO A 213 19.59 -15.81 -3.69
C PRO A 213 20.54 -15.50 -2.52
N LEU A 214 21.27 -14.40 -2.63
CA LEU A 214 22.12 -13.88 -1.58
C LEU A 214 21.55 -12.54 -1.11
N GLN A 215 20.74 -12.67 -0.06
CA GLN A 215 20.62 -11.73 1.04
C GLN A 215 20.44 -10.26 0.63
N VAL A 216 19.23 -9.91 0.18
CA VAL A 216 18.65 -8.65 0.66
C VAL A 216 18.14 -8.95 2.07
N SER A 217 18.99 -8.63 3.05
CA SER A 217 18.64 -8.64 4.47
C SER A 217 17.61 -7.54 4.75
N ILE A 218 16.36 -7.76 4.33
CA ILE A 218 15.22 -7.11 4.96
C ILE A 218 14.95 -7.93 6.22
N SER A 219 15.35 -7.34 7.34
CA SER A 219 15.08 -7.74 8.71
C SER A 219 13.74 -8.50 8.83
N ASN A 220 13.82 -9.82 8.95
CA ASN A 220 12.69 -10.74 9.02
C ASN A 220 11.86 -10.63 10.32
N GLU A 221 12.04 -9.56 11.11
CA GLU A 221 11.29 -9.28 12.34
C GLU A 221 10.15 -8.28 12.14
N GLU A 222 10.14 -7.48 11.07
CA GLU A 222 9.06 -6.50 10.81
C GLU A 222 7.88 -7.08 10.00
N ALA A 223 8.05 -8.27 9.40
CA ALA A 223 7.05 -8.93 8.57
C ALA A 223 5.83 -9.48 9.33
N LYS A 224 5.84 -9.46 10.68
CA LYS A 224 4.76 -10.07 11.49
C LYS A 224 3.50 -9.20 11.65
N ALA A 225 3.47 -7.96 11.16
CA ALA A 225 2.31 -7.08 11.35
C ALA A 225 1.98 -6.13 10.19
N GLN A 226 2.61 -6.29 9.01
CA GLN A 226 2.22 -5.46 7.88
C GLN A 226 0.97 -6.04 7.21
N ASN A 227 -0.13 -5.28 7.28
CA ASN A 227 -1.39 -5.61 6.62
C ASN A 227 -1.12 -5.91 5.13
N PRO A 228 -1.58 -7.06 4.58
CA PRO A 228 -1.34 -7.42 3.18
C PRO A 228 -1.82 -6.33 2.19
N LEU A 229 -2.87 -5.58 2.55
CA LEU A 229 -3.34 -4.44 1.74
C LEU A 229 -2.33 -3.30 1.67
N LYS A 230 -1.52 -3.11 2.73
CA LYS A 230 -0.47 -2.08 2.76
C LYS A 230 0.64 -2.43 1.77
N ILE A 231 1.10 -3.68 1.78
CA ILE A 231 2.16 -4.15 0.88
C ILE A 231 1.69 -4.08 -0.59
N LYS A 232 0.45 -4.48 -0.87
CA LYS A 232 -0.15 -4.35 -2.21
C LYS A 232 -0.25 -2.88 -2.66
N SER A 233 -0.59 -1.96 -1.77
CA SER A 233 -0.63 -0.51 -2.07
C SER A 233 0.74 0.13 -2.29
N GLU A 234 1.80 -0.42 -1.67
CA GLU A 234 3.18 0.02 -1.87
C GLU A 234 3.71 -0.52 -3.21
N GLY A 235 3.49 -1.80 -3.51
CA GLY A 235 3.83 -2.41 -4.80
C GLY A 235 3.17 -1.70 -5.99
N LEU A 236 1.89 -1.30 -5.86
CA LEU A 236 1.21 -0.54 -6.92
C LEU A 236 1.82 0.85 -7.13
N ARG A 237 2.27 1.52 -6.05
CA ARG A 237 2.97 2.81 -6.15
C ARG A 237 4.34 2.68 -6.80
N ASP A 238 5.06 1.61 -6.49
CA ASP A 238 6.36 1.32 -7.09
C ASP A 238 6.24 1.00 -8.58
N LEU A 239 5.21 0.22 -8.98
CA LEU A 239 4.89 -0.02 -10.40
C LEU A 239 4.54 1.27 -11.13
N ARG A 240 3.76 2.16 -10.51
CA ARG A 240 3.45 3.48 -11.09
C ARG A 240 4.72 4.30 -11.31
N LYS A 241 5.64 4.28 -10.35
CA LYS A 241 6.94 4.99 -10.44
C LYS A 241 7.81 4.40 -11.55
N PHE A 242 7.91 3.07 -11.62
CA PHE A 242 8.66 2.36 -12.66
C PHE A 242 8.20 2.73 -14.07
N VAL A 243 6.88 2.83 -14.29
CA VAL A 243 6.29 3.20 -15.60
C VAL A 243 6.57 4.66 -15.94
N ILE A 244 6.65 5.54 -14.95
CA ILE A 244 7.05 6.95 -15.16
C ILE A 244 8.52 7.04 -15.55
N GLU A 245 9.40 6.27 -14.90
CA GLU A 245 10.84 6.24 -15.17
C GLU A 245 11.17 5.63 -16.54
N ASN A 246 10.39 4.63 -17.00
CA ASN A 246 10.58 3.96 -18.30
C ASN A 246 9.68 4.53 -19.41
N ARG A 247 9.19 5.76 -19.27
CA ARG A 247 8.21 6.36 -20.18
C ARG A 247 8.64 6.36 -21.65
N ASP A 248 9.93 6.58 -21.91
CA ASP A 248 10.43 6.75 -23.28
C ASP A 248 10.54 5.42 -24.05
N GLY A 249 10.55 4.29 -23.34
CA GLY A 249 10.56 2.93 -23.91
C GLY A 249 9.17 2.33 -24.14
N ILE A 250 8.09 3.04 -23.78
CA ILE A 250 6.72 2.51 -23.81
C ILE A 250 5.88 3.31 -24.80
N THR A 251 5.13 2.60 -25.65
CA THR A 251 4.20 3.25 -26.57
C THR A 251 3.06 3.94 -25.83
N ARG A 252 2.46 4.96 -26.45
CA ARG A 252 1.35 5.71 -25.84
C ARG A 252 0.15 4.82 -25.49
N GLU A 253 -0.16 3.84 -26.34
CA GLU A 253 -1.30 2.94 -26.15
C GLU A 253 -1.08 2.02 -24.94
N ASP A 254 0.10 1.43 -24.85
CA ASP A 254 0.50 0.58 -23.74
C ASP A 254 0.55 1.34 -22.42
N LYS A 255 1.07 2.58 -22.44
CA LYS A 255 1.04 3.48 -21.29
C LYS A 255 -0.38 3.69 -20.77
N ASN A 256 -1.33 3.98 -21.66
CA ASN A 256 -2.72 4.19 -21.26
C ASN A 256 -3.34 2.92 -20.66
N ARG A 257 -3.03 1.75 -21.20
CA ARG A 257 -3.50 0.45 -20.66
C ARG A 257 -2.95 0.20 -19.26
N ILE A 258 -1.68 0.48 -19.03
CA ILE A 258 -1.03 0.32 -17.72
C ILE A 258 -1.67 1.24 -16.68
N PHE A 259 -1.83 2.54 -16.98
CA PHE A 259 -2.44 3.48 -16.02
C PHE A 259 -3.90 3.15 -15.73
N ALA A 260 -4.68 2.76 -16.74
CA ALA A 260 -6.06 2.33 -16.51
C ALA A 260 -6.14 1.13 -15.55
N ALA A 261 -5.24 0.13 -15.72
CA ALA A 261 -5.18 -1.02 -14.81
C ALA A 261 -4.70 -0.64 -13.40
N ILE A 262 -3.77 0.32 -13.28
CA ILE A 262 -3.34 0.84 -11.97
C ILE A 262 -4.51 1.53 -11.25
N ASP A 263 -5.25 2.38 -11.95
CA ASP A 263 -6.35 3.13 -11.37
C ASP A 263 -7.49 2.19 -10.92
N GLU A 264 -7.82 1.17 -11.72
CA GLU A 264 -8.80 0.13 -11.36
C GLU A 264 -8.40 -0.62 -10.08
N VAL A 265 -7.17 -1.13 -10.00
CA VAL A 265 -6.68 -1.84 -8.82
C VAL A 265 -6.59 -0.92 -7.60
N GLN A 266 -6.25 0.35 -7.80
CA GLN A 266 -6.21 1.34 -6.72
C GLN A 266 -7.61 1.57 -6.13
N GLU A 267 -8.65 1.72 -6.96
CA GLU A 267 -10.03 1.87 -6.50
C GLU A 267 -10.48 0.66 -5.66
N ASP A 268 -10.15 -0.56 -6.11
CA ASP A 268 -10.52 -1.78 -5.39
C ASP A 268 -9.73 -1.95 -4.08
N LEU A 269 -8.45 -1.56 -4.05
CA LEU A 269 -7.67 -1.48 -2.81
C LEU A 269 -8.28 -0.48 -1.83
N ASP A 270 -8.74 0.68 -2.31
CA ASP A 270 -9.36 1.70 -1.46
C ASP A 270 -10.70 1.21 -0.88
N LYS A 271 -11.51 0.48 -1.67
CA LYS A 271 -12.72 -0.21 -1.16
C LYS A 271 -12.37 -1.23 -0.08
N ALA A 272 -11.38 -2.09 -0.33
CA ALA A 272 -10.94 -3.10 0.64
C ALA A 272 -10.40 -2.46 1.94
N TRP A 273 -9.69 -1.33 1.83
CA TRP A 273 -9.27 -0.54 2.98
C TRP A 273 -10.44 0.06 3.76
N GLY A 274 -11.51 0.47 3.08
CA GLY A 274 -12.76 0.90 3.70
C GLY A 274 -13.35 -0.19 4.58
N VAL A 275 -13.57 -1.38 4.01
CA VAL A 275 -14.10 -2.56 4.73
C VAL A 275 -13.22 -2.92 5.93
N TYR A 276 -11.89 -2.97 5.74
CA TYR A 276 -10.95 -3.28 6.82
C TYR A 276 -11.04 -2.27 7.98
N LYS A 277 -11.19 -0.98 7.70
CA LYS A 277 -11.34 0.06 8.73
C LYS A 277 -12.67 -0.09 9.48
N GLU A 278 -13.75 -0.38 8.78
CA GLU A 278 -15.06 -0.64 9.38
C GLU A 278 -15.02 -1.85 10.31
N GLU A 279 -14.43 -2.96 9.89
CA GLU A 279 -14.24 -4.15 10.73
C GLU A 279 -13.40 -3.85 11.98
N LEU A 280 -12.34 -3.05 11.84
CA LEU A 280 -11.48 -2.66 12.95
C LEU A 280 -12.26 -1.79 13.96
N GLN A 281 -13.10 -0.89 13.47
CA GLN A 281 -13.97 -0.06 14.29
C GLN A 281 -15.04 -0.91 15.00
N GLN A 282 -15.65 -1.88 14.31
CA GLN A 282 -16.60 -2.83 14.92
C GLN A 282 -15.93 -3.69 15.99
N LYS A 283 -14.72 -4.22 15.74
CA LYS A 283 -13.95 -4.97 16.73
C LYS A 283 -13.63 -4.13 17.96
N LYS A 284 -13.28 -2.86 17.76
CA LYS A 284 -13.05 -1.91 18.87
C LYS A 284 -14.33 -1.66 19.66
N ALA A 285 -15.45 -1.40 18.99
CA ALA A 285 -16.75 -1.21 19.64
C ALA A 285 -17.19 -2.46 20.43
N ALA A 286 -17.08 -3.65 19.84
CA ALA A 286 -17.38 -4.92 20.51
C ALA A 286 -16.45 -5.18 21.71
N TRP A 287 -15.17 -4.79 21.62
CA TRP A 287 -14.26 -4.87 22.75
C TRP A 287 -14.67 -3.90 23.88
N GLU A 288 -15.05 -2.66 23.55
CA GLU A 288 -15.54 -1.68 24.52
C GLU A 288 -16.84 -2.12 25.20
N GLU A 289 -17.78 -2.72 24.46
CA GLU A 289 -18.99 -3.32 25.02
C GLU A 289 -18.68 -4.46 25.98
N ARG A 290 -17.77 -5.38 25.60
CA ARG A 290 -17.31 -6.46 26.49
C ARG A 290 -16.59 -5.94 27.74
N GLN A 291 -15.94 -4.78 27.68
CA GLN A 291 -15.37 -4.14 28.87
C GLN A 291 -16.47 -3.59 29.77
N LYS A 292 -17.46 -2.88 29.21
CA LYS A 292 -18.62 -2.39 29.98
C LYS A 292 -19.37 -3.53 30.66
N GLU A 293 -19.61 -4.63 29.94
CA GLU A 293 -20.27 -5.81 30.50
C GLU A 293 -19.47 -6.44 31.64
N ARG A 294 -18.13 -6.53 31.51
CA ARG A 294 -17.26 -7.02 32.60
C ARG A 294 -17.31 -6.12 33.83
N VAL A 295 -17.27 -4.81 33.64
CA VAL A 295 -17.38 -3.84 34.74
C VAL A 295 -18.75 -3.92 35.41
N GLN A 296 -19.84 -4.05 34.64
CA GLN A 296 -21.18 -4.24 35.19
C GLN A 296 -21.30 -5.53 35.98
N LYS A 297 -20.83 -6.66 35.43
CA LYS A 297 -20.81 -7.94 36.14
C LYS A 297 -19.98 -7.90 37.42
N HIS A 298 -18.84 -7.20 37.40
CA HIS A 298 -18.02 -6.99 38.60
C HIS A 298 -18.76 -6.15 39.64
N ALA A 299 -19.41 -5.06 39.23
CA ALA A 299 -20.20 -4.21 40.13
C ALA A 299 -21.39 -4.96 40.74
N GLU A 300 -22.11 -5.77 39.95
CA GLU A 300 -23.18 -6.63 40.46
C GLU A 300 -22.67 -7.68 41.44
N TRP A 301 -21.50 -8.27 41.17
CA TRP A 301 -20.86 -9.21 42.07
C TRP A 301 -20.45 -8.54 43.39
N GLU A 302 -19.80 -7.37 43.32
CA GLU A 302 -19.44 -6.57 44.51
C GLU A 302 -20.68 -6.21 45.33
N GLN A 303 -21.77 -5.81 44.68
CA GLN A 303 -23.02 -5.49 45.37
C GLN A 303 -23.57 -6.72 46.11
N LYS A 304 -23.61 -7.89 45.46
CA LYS A 304 -24.05 -9.14 46.10
C LYS A 304 -23.17 -9.53 47.29
N GLN A 305 -21.85 -9.32 47.19
CA GLN A 305 -20.93 -9.57 48.30
C GLN A 305 -21.18 -8.60 49.47
N LYS A 306 -21.42 -7.32 49.20
CA LYS A 306 -21.78 -6.32 50.23
C LYS A 306 -23.11 -6.66 50.92
N GLU A 307 -24.14 -7.03 50.16
CA GLU A 307 -25.42 -7.48 50.71
C GLU A 307 -25.28 -8.76 51.54
N PHE A 308 -24.39 -9.68 51.14
CA PHE A 308 -24.10 -10.89 51.90
C PHE A 308 -23.36 -10.57 53.20
N LEU A 309 -22.38 -9.65 53.17
CA LEU A 309 -21.70 -9.16 54.37
C LEU A 309 -22.68 -8.54 55.37
N GLU A 310 -23.59 -7.68 54.91
CA GLU A 310 -24.60 -7.05 55.77
C GLU A 310 -25.46 -8.10 56.48
N LYS A 311 -25.87 -9.16 55.77
CA LYS A 311 -26.62 -10.29 56.37
C LYS A 311 -25.80 -11.05 57.41
N LEU A 312 -24.49 -11.23 57.18
CA LEU A 312 -23.61 -11.87 58.15
C LEU A 312 -23.41 -11.00 59.39
N GLU A 313 -23.23 -9.69 59.22
CA GLU A 313 -23.09 -8.72 60.30
C GLU A 313 -24.37 -8.61 61.15
N ASP A 314 -25.56 -8.60 60.53
CA ASP A 314 -26.84 -8.66 61.23
C ASP A 314 -27.01 -9.98 62.01
N ARG A 315 -26.63 -11.12 61.41
CA ARG A 315 -26.65 -12.42 62.09
C ARG A 315 -25.69 -12.44 63.29
N LEU A 316 -24.50 -11.86 63.14
CA LEU A 316 -23.51 -11.72 64.22
C LEU A 316 -24.09 -10.89 65.38
N ALA A 317 -24.69 -9.73 65.07
CA ALA A 317 -25.32 -8.87 66.07
C ALA A 317 -26.44 -9.60 66.84
N LYS A 318 -27.26 -10.38 66.14
CA LYS A 318 -28.30 -11.22 66.76
C LYS A 318 -27.72 -12.28 67.70
N GLN A 319 -26.60 -12.90 67.35
CA GLN A 319 -25.94 -13.87 68.23
C GLN A 319 -25.35 -13.23 69.48
N TYR A 320 -24.73 -12.05 69.37
CA TYR A 320 -24.27 -11.30 70.55
C TYR A 320 -25.44 -10.93 71.48
N ALA A 321 -26.54 -10.42 70.93
CA ALA A 321 -27.73 -10.09 71.71
C ALA A 321 -28.35 -11.34 72.37
N PHE A 322 -28.30 -12.49 71.69
CA PHE A 322 -28.77 -13.76 72.27
C PHE A 322 -27.85 -14.24 73.40
N LYS A 323 -26.52 -14.15 73.23
CA LYS A 323 -25.55 -14.45 74.28
C LYS A 323 -25.75 -13.59 75.52
N GLU A 324 -25.96 -12.28 75.33
CA GLU A 324 -26.22 -11.35 76.42
C GLU A 324 -27.50 -11.72 77.18
N LYS A 325 -28.58 -12.08 76.46
CA LYS A 325 -29.81 -12.59 77.08
C LYS A 325 -29.56 -13.85 77.90
N LEU A 326 -28.75 -14.80 77.41
CA LEU A 326 -28.41 -16.01 78.16
C LEU A 326 -27.61 -15.67 79.43
N ALA A 327 -26.67 -14.73 79.36
CA ALA A 327 -25.92 -14.27 80.53
C ALA A 327 -26.83 -13.65 81.60
N VAL A 328 -27.79 -12.80 81.20
CA VAL A 328 -28.78 -12.22 82.12
C VAL A 328 -29.68 -13.31 82.72
N VAL A 329 -30.06 -14.33 81.95
CA VAL A 329 -30.85 -15.47 82.46
C VAL A 329 -30.03 -16.26 83.49
N TYR A 330 -28.76 -16.51 83.20
CA TYR A 330 -27.84 -17.20 84.10
C TYR A 330 -27.69 -16.47 85.44
N GLU A 331 -27.45 -15.16 85.41
CA GLU A 331 -27.37 -14.33 86.62
C GLU A 331 -28.67 -14.35 87.43
N LYS A 332 -29.83 -14.25 86.76
CA LYS A 332 -31.14 -14.31 87.43
C LYS A 332 -31.40 -15.66 88.08
N GLN A 333 -31.00 -16.76 87.43
CA GLN A 333 -31.17 -18.10 87.99
C GLN A 333 -30.24 -18.32 89.18
N ASN A 334 -28.98 -17.90 89.11
CA ASN A 334 -28.05 -17.94 90.25
C ASN A 334 -28.60 -17.12 91.43
N ALA A 335 -29.05 -15.89 91.20
CA ALA A 335 -29.62 -15.05 92.25
C ALA A 335 -30.91 -15.65 92.85
N PHE A 336 -31.72 -16.34 92.05
CA PHE A 336 -32.90 -17.06 92.54
C PHE A 336 -32.51 -18.26 93.40
N TRP A 337 -31.54 -19.06 92.96
CA TRP A 337 -30.99 -20.17 93.72
C TRP A 337 -30.43 -19.72 95.09
N GLU A 338 -29.62 -18.67 95.13
CA GLU A 338 -29.09 -18.12 96.38
C GLU A 338 -30.20 -17.66 97.35
N ARG A 339 -31.30 -17.12 96.84
CA ARG A 339 -32.46 -16.72 97.67
C ARG A 339 -33.16 -17.92 98.28
N LEU A 340 -33.29 -19.03 97.54
CA LEU A 340 -33.85 -20.26 98.04
C LEU A 340 -32.97 -20.87 99.13
N GLU A 341 -31.65 -20.91 98.93
CA GLU A 341 -30.71 -21.42 99.95
C GLU A 341 -30.78 -20.62 101.24
N LYS A 342 -30.77 -19.28 101.15
CA LYS A 342 -30.95 -18.41 102.33
C LYS A 342 -32.29 -18.67 103.02
N ARG A 343 -33.36 -18.91 102.27
CA ARG A 343 -34.69 -19.18 102.85
C ARG A 343 -34.74 -20.54 103.56
N ILE A 344 -34.09 -21.57 103.02
CA ILE A 344 -33.96 -22.88 103.69
C ILE A 344 -33.21 -22.71 105.01
N ILE A 345 -32.07 -22.01 105.02
CA ILE A 345 -31.30 -21.77 106.25
C ILE A 345 -32.16 -21.08 107.31
N ASN A 346 -32.87 -20.01 106.93
CA ASN A 346 -33.76 -19.30 107.84
C ASN A 346 -34.89 -20.20 108.39
N GLN A 347 -35.43 -21.12 107.57
CA GLN A 347 -36.45 -22.07 108.01
C GLN A 347 -35.87 -23.15 108.93
N GLN A 348 -34.66 -23.62 108.67
CA GLN A 348 -33.94 -24.54 109.55
C GLN A 348 -33.68 -23.90 110.93
N ASP A 349 -33.23 -22.64 110.96
CA ASP A 349 -33.06 -21.88 112.21
C ASP A 349 -34.38 -21.72 112.95
N TYR A 350 -35.48 -21.47 112.24
CA TYR A 350 -36.81 -21.36 112.84
C TYR A 350 -37.29 -22.70 113.44
N ILE A 351 -37.06 -23.82 112.76
CA ILE A 351 -37.33 -25.16 113.32
C ILE A 351 -36.51 -25.38 114.60
N GLN A 352 -35.21 -25.03 114.60
CA GLN A 352 -34.37 -25.15 115.81
C GLN A 352 -34.93 -24.34 116.97
N GLN A 353 -35.40 -23.10 116.73
CA GLN A 353 -36.05 -22.28 117.76
C GLN A 353 -37.33 -22.95 118.29
N ILE A 354 -38.14 -23.55 117.42
CA ILE A 354 -39.33 -24.30 117.84
C ILE A 354 -38.93 -25.53 118.67
N GLN A 355 -37.88 -26.26 118.28
CA GLN A 355 -37.39 -27.43 119.01
C GLN A 355 -36.92 -27.06 120.43
N VAL A 356 -36.22 -25.94 120.61
CA VAL A 356 -35.84 -25.44 121.94
C VAL A 356 -37.08 -25.17 122.80
N GLN A 357 -38.09 -24.48 122.24
CA GLN A 357 -39.35 -24.23 122.95
C GLN A 357 -40.11 -25.52 123.26
N LEU A 358 -40.02 -26.52 122.39
CA LEU A 358 -40.67 -27.81 122.55
C LEU A 358 -40.04 -28.58 123.71
N ASN A 359 -38.70 -28.61 123.81
CA ASN A 359 -37.98 -29.18 124.95
C ASN A 359 -38.41 -28.51 126.27
N GLU A 360 -38.49 -27.17 126.31
CA GLU A 360 -38.98 -26.45 127.50
C GLU A 360 -40.43 -26.82 127.88
N LEU A 361 -41.29 -27.04 126.89
CA LEU A 361 -42.67 -27.46 127.12
C LEU A 361 -42.75 -28.92 127.59
N GLU A 362 -41.92 -29.81 127.05
CA GLU A 362 -41.82 -31.20 127.48
C GLU A 362 -41.29 -31.32 128.91
N ASP A 363 -40.29 -30.53 129.29
CA ASP A 363 -39.81 -30.43 130.67
C ASP A 363 -40.93 -29.96 131.62
N LYS A 364 -41.66 -28.90 131.24
CA LYS A 364 -42.83 -28.40 132.01
C LYS A 364 -43.93 -29.45 132.12
N TYR A 365 -44.18 -30.22 131.05
CA TYR A 365 -45.15 -31.31 131.04
C TYR A 365 -44.76 -32.45 131.99
N ALA A 366 -43.46 -32.79 132.05
CA ALA A 366 -42.92 -33.82 132.94
C ALA A 366 -43.00 -33.40 134.42
N MET A 367 -42.82 -32.11 134.72
CA MET A 367 -42.90 -31.57 136.08
C MET A 367 -44.33 -31.27 136.57
N ALA A 368 -45.32 -31.26 135.68
CA ALA A 368 -46.70 -30.92 136.03
C ALA A 368 -47.44 -32.06 136.73
N SER A 369 -47.93 -31.81 137.96
CA SER A 369 -48.77 -32.75 138.72
C SER A 369 -50.28 -32.56 138.50
N ASP A 370 -50.73 -31.39 138.02
CA ASP A 370 -52.14 -31.10 137.72
C ASP A 370 -52.52 -31.59 136.31
N SER A 371 -53.52 -32.48 136.25
CA SER A 371 -54.05 -33.08 135.02
C SER A 371 -54.53 -32.02 134.01
N LYS A 372 -55.24 -30.98 134.47
CA LYS A 372 -55.78 -29.95 133.55
C LYS A 372 -54.69 -29.08 132.94
N TYR A 373 -53.63 -28.80 133.70
CA TYR A 373 -52.48 -28.05 133.19
C TYR A 373 -51.64 -28.90 132.22
N ARG A 374 -51.51 -30.19 132.52
CA ARG A 374 -50.85 -31.17 131.66
C ARG A 374 -51.53 -31.30 130.29
N GLU A 375 -52.86 -31.31 130.25
CA GLU A 375 -53.64 -31.32 129.00
C GLU A 375 -53.35 -30.09 128.12
N LYS A 376 -53.32 -28.88 128.70
CA LYS A 376 -52.99 -27.65 127.98
C LYS A 376 -51.57 -27.64 127.43
N ILE A 377 -50.59 -28.13 128.20
CA ILE A 377 -49.21 -28.24 127.70
C ILE A 377 -49.14 -29.28 126.57
N SER A 378 -49.88 -30.38 126.63
CA SER A 378 -49.97 -31.36 125.54
C SER A 378 -50.51 -30.74 124.26
N GLU A 379 -51.55 -29.90 124.35
CA GLU A 379 -52.07 -29.16 123.20
C GLU A 379 -51.02 -28.21 122.60
N TRP A 380 -50.27 -27.47 123.44
CA TRP A 380 -49.19 -26.61 122.95
C TRP A 380 -48.07 -27.38 122.28
N ILE A 381 -47.66 -28.52 122.85
CA ILE A 381 -46.67 -29.42 122.24
C ILE A 381 -47.17 -29.91 120.88
N LYS A 382 -48.42 -30.36 120.77
CA LYS A 382 -49.02 -30.78 119.48
C LYS A 382 -49.02 -29.66 118.44
N VAL A 383 -49.35 -28.43 118.84
CA VAL A 383 -49.31 -27.27 117.95
C VAL A 383 -47.88 -26.98 117.47
N LYS A 384 -46.86 -27.12 118.34
CA LYS A 384 -45.45 -26.93 117.95
C LYS A 384 -44.97 -28.01 116.99
N TYR A 385 -45.30 -29.29 117.23
CA TYR A 385 -45.02 -30.37 116.28
C TYR A 385 -45.69 -30.14 114.92
N SER A 386 -46.97 -29.74 114.90
CA SER A 386 -47.67 -29.42 113.65
C SER A 386 -47.01 -28.25 112.89
N LYS A 387 -46.46 -27.26 113.60
CA LYS A 387 -45.73 -26.15 112.97
C LYS A 387 -44.39 -26.58 112.39
N ILE A 388 -43.67 -27.50 113.06
CA ILE A 388 -42.45 -28.10 112.50
C ILE A 388 -42.79 -28.82 111.18
N GLU A 389 -43.81 -29.67 111.16
CA GLU A 389 -44.21 -30.39 109.95
C GLU A 389 -44.58 -29.47 108.77
N GLU A 390 -45.24 -28.33 109.05
CA GLU A 390 -45.54 -27.32 108.03
C GLU A 390 -44.26 -26.71 107.44
N VAL A 391 -43.31 -26.34 108.30
CA VAL A 391 -42.03 -25.75 107.85
C VAL A 391 -41.18 -26.79 107.13
N GLU A 392 -41.17 -28.05 107.55
CA GLU A 392 -40.47 -29.14 106.85
C GLU A 392 -41.04 -29.38 105.44
N ARG A 393 -42.36 -29.29 105.26
CA ARG A 393 -42.97 -29.34 103.92
C ARG A 393 -42.53 -28.18 103.04
N ASP A 394 -42.48 -26.97 103.60
CA ASP A 394 -41.98 -25.79 102.87
C ASP A 394 -40.50 -25.93 102.49
N ILE A 395 -39.65 -26.47 103.38
CA ILE A 395 -38.24 -26.75 103.08
C ILE A 395 -38.15 -27.71 101.90
N LYS A 396 -38.92 -28.80 101.91
CA LYS A 396 -38.92 -29.80 100.84
C LYS A 396 -39.30 -29.22 99.48
N ASP A 397 -40.34 -28.38 99.42
CA ASP A 397 -40.75 -27.67 98.18
C ASP A 397 -39.64 -26.73 97.66
N MET A 398 -38.88 -26.10 98.57
CA MET A 398 -37.72 -25.28 98.18
C MET A 398 -36.53 -26.12 97.72
N GLU A 399 -36.27 -27.28 98.32
CA GLU A 399 -35.21 -28.20 97.87
C GLU A 399 -35.48 -28.73 96.45
N GLU A 400 -36.75 -29.03 96.13
CA GLU A 400 -37.17 -29.40 94.77
C GLU A 400 -36.91 -28.23 93.80
N LYS A 401 -37.31 -27.00 94.15
CA LYS A 401 -37.03 -25.79 93.34
C LYS A 401 -35.54 -25.50 93.18
N ILE A 402 -34.71 -25.78 94.19
CA ILE A 402 -33.25 -25.65 94.10
C ILE A 402 -32.68 -26.67 93.12
N THR A 403 -33.19 -27.90 93.13
CA THR A 403 -32.73 -28.95 92.22
C THR A 403 -33.02 -28.57 90.77
N ASP A 404 -34.22 -28.06 90.49
CA ASP A 404 -34.58 -27.54 89.17
C ASP A 404 -33.75 -26.31 88.78
N ALA A 405 -33.51 -25.39 89.70
CA ALA A 405 -32.67 -24.22 89.45
C ALA A 405 -31.23 -24.63 89.12
N LYS A 406 -30.64 -25.55 89.88
CA LYS A 406 -29.28 -26.07 89.65
C LYS A 406 -29.16 -26.72 88.27
N LYS A 407 -30.12 -27.56 87.88
CA LYS A 407 -30.13 -28.18 86.56
C LYS A 407 -30.15 -27.13 85.43
N ASN A 408 -31.00 -26.11 85.57
CA ASN A 408 -31.06 -25.03 84.57
C ASN A 408 -29.76 -24.22 84.50
N ILE A 409 -29.15 -23.92 85.66
CA ILE A 409 -27.86 -23.23 85.77
C ILE A 409 -26.74 -24.06 85.12
N GLU A 410 -26.74 -25.39 85.29
CA GLU A 410 -25.74 -26.29 84.70
C GLU A 410 -25.83 -26.39 83.17
N GLU A 411 -27.05 -26.32 82.59
CA GLU A 411 -27.25 -26.38 81.13
C GLU A 411 -26.86 -25.09 80.40
N LEU A 412 -26.96 -23.93 81.06
CA LEU A 412 -26.75 -22.61 80.44
C LEU A 412 -25.33 -22.36 79.91
N PRO A 413 -24.24 -22.72 80.63
CA PRO A 413 -22.87 -22.62 80.10
C PRO A 413 -22.67 -23.39 78.80
N GLY A 414 -23.28 -24.57 78.66
CA GLY A 414 -23.23 -25.36 77.44
C GLY A 414 -23.85 -24.62 76.25
N ARG A 415 -25.05 -24.05 76.45
CA ARG A 415 -25.73 -23.23 75.43
C ARG A 415 -24.94 -21.97 75.09
N MET A 416 -24.30 -21.32 76.07
CA MET A 416 -23.43 -20.17 75.81
C MET A 416 -22.20 -20.55 74.97
N SER A 417 -21.59 -21.71 75.22
CA SER A 417 -20.46 -22.21 74.41
C SER A 417 -20.86 -22.51 72.96
N GLU A 418 -22.07 -23.06 72.73
CA GLU A 418 -22.59 -23.25 71.37
C GLU A 418 -22.79 -21.92 70.63
N VAL A 419 -23.29 -20.90 71.32
CA VAL A 419 -23.43 -19.54 70.76
C VAL A 419 -22.06 -18.95 70.44
N ASP A 420 -21.06 -19.15 71.29
CA ASP A 420 -19.69 -18.69 71.03
C ASP A 420 -19.06 -19.32 69.80
N LYS A 421 -19.21 -20.64 69.63
CA LYS A 421 -18.79 -21.33 68.40
C LYS A 421 -19.50 -20.76 67.17
N SER A 422 -20.82 -20.50 67.26
CA SER A 422 -21.56 -19.89 66.16
C SER A 422 -21.08 -18.46 65.86
N ILE A 423 -20.65 -17.68 66.86
CA ILE A 423 -20.09 -16.34 66.64
C ILE A 423 -18.76 -16.45 65.91
N GLU A 424 -17.84 -17.31 66.36
CA GLU A 424 -16.54 -17.52 65.72
C GLU A 424 -16.68 -17.93 64.24
N GLU A 425 -17.58 -18.86 63.93
CA GLU A 425 -17.86 -19.29 62.56
C GLU A 425 -18.38 -18.15 61.67
N ILE A 426 -19.25 -17.27 62.21
CA ILE A 426 -19.76 -16.12 61.47
C ILE A 426 -18.65 -15.09 61.25
N GLN A 427 -17.81 -14.83 62.26
CA GLN A 427 -16.67 -13.92 62.15
C GLN A 427 -15.68 -14.38 61.08
N GLN A 428 -15.35 -15.68 61.06
CA GLN A 428 -14.47 -16.23 60.05
C GLN A 428 -15.04 -16.02 58.63
N LYS A 429 -16.33 -16.30 58.43
CA LYS A 429 -17.00 -16.06 57.13
C LYS A 429 -17.01 -14.60 56.72
N ILE A 430 -17.18 -13.68 57.67
CA ILE A 430 -17.10 -12.22 57.39
C ILE A 430 -15.69 -11.87 56.91
N THR A 431 -14.64 -12.38 57.57
CA THR A 431 -13.26 -12.13 57.17
C THR A 431 -12.97 -12.66 55.77
N GLU A 432 -13.35 -13.91 55.48
CA GLU A 432 -13.19 -14.52 54.16
C GLU A 432 -13.88 -13.71 53.05
N VAL A 433 -15.10 -13.23 53.30
CA VAL A 433 -15.83 -12.41 52.32
C VAL A 433 -15.20 -11.02 52.17
N LYS A 434 -14.68 -10.41 53.25
CA LYS A 434 -13.96 -9.12 53.19
C LYS A 434 -12.65 -9.24 52.43
N GLU A 435 -11.90 -10.32 52.61
CA GLU A 435 -10.69 -10.60 51.84
C GLU A 435 -10.99 -10.78 50.35
N ASN A 436 -12.04 -11.55 50.02
CA ASN A 436 -12.47 -11.73 48.64
C ASN A 436 -12.91 -10.42 47.96
N LEU A 437 -13.43 -9.44 48.71
CA LEU A 437 -13.77 -8.11 48.16
C LEU A 437 -12.58 -7.19 47.93
N LEU A 438 -11.43 -7.46 48.57
CA LEU A 438 -10.21 -6.66 48.47
C LEU A 438 -9.22 -7.24 47.44
N ALA A 439 -9.33 -8.54 47.14
CA ALA A 439 -8.58 -9.23 46.10
C ALA A 439 -9.21 -9.00 44.71
#